data_AF-A0AB37KF49-F1
#
_entry.id   AF-A0AB37KF49-F1
#
_cell.length_a   1.000
_cell.length_b   1.000
_cell.length_c   1.000
_cell.angle_alpha   90.00
_cell.angle_beta   90.00
_cell.angle_gamma   90.00
#
_symmetry.space_group_name_H-M   'P 1'
#
loop_
_entity.id
_entity.type
_entity.pdbx_description
1 polymer ?
#
loop_
_entity_poly.entity_id
_entity_poly.type
_entity_poly.pdbx_seq_one_letter_code
_entity_poly.pdbx_strand_id
1 'polypeptide(L)'
;MEPSDSFKEKKEIFEIGTPAYRQKLIDVWKKSINGNEKSWVLFENGTCVILLEPEKDLAKQAKEMLSKWGKVQIGTPSADFGIITLDSGDGYAVSCHHPEIFTLILKEEGLDEDFKIGIEGRSHRDCDAEEPKVIHIEDKRTIETP
;
A
#
# COMPACT_ATOMS: atom_id res chain seq x y z
N MET A 1 29.48 33.20 -22.85
CA MET A 1 29.35 32.99 -21.40
C MET A 1 27.92 32.53 -21.20
N GLU A 2 27.72 31.21 -21.30
CA GLU A 2 26.40 30.57 -21.22
C GLU A 2 25.92 30.58 -19.78
N PRO A 3 24.68 31.00 -19.47
CA PRO A 3 24.09 30.72 -18.17
C PRO A 3 23.52 29.29 -18.16
N SER A 4 24.28 28.44 -17.47
CA SER A 4 23.86 27.33 -16.58
C SER A 4 22.55 26.59 -16.88
N ASP A 5 22.69 25.30 -17.20
CA ASP A 5 21.69 24.26 -16.98
C ASP A 5 21.19 24.29 -15.52
N SER A 6 20.11 25.03 -15.30
CA SER A 6 19.34 24.98 -14.07
C SER A 6 18.60 23.64 -14.05
N PHE A 7 19.04 22.77 -13.14
CA PHE A 7 18.38 21.56 -12.67
C PHE A 7 16.85 21.65 -12.76
N LYS A 8 16.28 21.04 -13.81
CA LYS A 8 14.89 20.58 -13.76
C LYS A 8 14.94 19.22 -13.07
N GLU A 9 14.76 19.20 -11.76
CA GLU A 9 14.31 17.97 -11.09
C GLU A 9 13.06 17.52 -11.82
N LYS A 10 13.18 16.40 -12.55
CA LYS A 10 12.04 15.80 -13.24
C LYS A 10 11.10 15.33 -12.14
N LYS A 11 9.94 15.96 -12.04
CA LYS A 11 8.82 15.49 -11.22
C LYS A 11 8.52 14.05 -11.60
N GLU A 12 8.87 13.09 -10.75
CA GLU A 12 8.46 11.69 -10.92
C GLU A 12 6.99 11.60 -10.54
N ILE A 13 6.12 11.85 -11.52
CA ILE A 13 4.69 11.53 -11.39
C ILE A 13 4.58 10.03 -11.63
N PHE A 14 4.25 9.28 -10.58
CA PHE A 14 3.99 7.87 -10.73
C PHE A 14 2.52 7.65 -11.06
N GLU A 15 2.22 7.38 -12.33
CA GLU A 15 0.88 7.01 -12.75
C GLU A 15 0.54 5.59 -12.24
N ILE A 16 -0.63 5.48 -11.59
CA ILE A 16 -1.13 4.21 -11.03
C ILE A 16 -1.16 3.13 -12.10
N GLY A 17 -0.78 1.91 -11.73
CA GLY A 17 -0.80 0.76 -12.63
C GLY A 17 0.39 0.66 -13.60
N THR A 18 1.26 1.68 -13.69
CA THR A 18 2.51 1.59 -14.47
C THR A 18 3.53 0.66 -13.79
N PRO A 19 4.45 0.03 -14.54
CA PRO A 19 5.50 -0.80 -13.94
C PRO A 19 6.37 -0.05 -12.92
N ALA A 20 6.68 1.23 -13.19
CA ALA A 20 7.47 2.06 -12.29
C ALA A 20 6.75 2.33 -10.96
N TYR A 21 5.45 2.66 -11.01
CA TYR A 21 4.63 2.84 -9.82
C TYR A 21 4.56 1.54 -9.00
N ARG A 22 4.25 0.41 -9.64
CA ARG A 22 4.19 -0.90 -8.96
C ARG A 22 5.51 -1.24 -8.28
N GLN A 23 6.65 -1.02 -8.96
CA GLN A 23 7.95 -1.28 -8.37
C GLN A 23 8.21 -0.37 -7.16
N LYS A 24 7.88 0.92 -7.26
CA LYS A 24 8.01 1.87 -6.13
C LYS A 24 7.18 1.43 -4.92
N LEU A 25 5.92 1.00 -5.12
CA LEU A 25 5.09 0.47 -4.03
C LEU A 25 5.74 -0.74 -3.36
N ILE A 26 6.23 -1.70 -4.14
CA ILE A 26 6.90 -2.91 -3.63
C ILE A 26 8.12 -2.52 -2.78
N ASP A 27 8.95 -1.60 -3.29
CA ASP A 27 10.18 -1.19 -2.62
C ASP A 27 9.88 -0.46 -1.30
N VAL A 28 8.86 0.41 -1.27
CA VAL A 28 8.46 1.11 -0.05
C VAL A 28 7.90 0.14 0.98
N TRP A 29 7.03 -0.80 0.58
CA TRP A 29 6.50 -1.81 1.50
C TRP A 29 7.59 -2.72 2.06
N LYS A 30 8.54 -3.16 1.23
CA LYS A 30 9.70 -3.97 1.67
C LYS A 30 10.56 -3.25 2.70
N LYS A 31 10.73 -1.93 2.58
CA LYS A 31 11.47 -1.11 3.56
C LYS A 31 10.67 -0.84 4.83
N SER A 32 9.34 -0.78 4.73
CA SER A 32 8.46 -0.33 5.82
C SER A 32 8.01 -1.46 6.74
N ILE A 33 7.87 -2.68 6.22
CA ILE A 33 7.45 -3.83 7.02
C ILE A 33 8.65 -4.36 7.81
N ASN A 34 8.63 -4.10 9.12
CA ASN A 34 9.59 -4.66 10.06
C ASN A 34 9.27 -6.13 10.34
N GLY A 35 10.28 -7.00 10.27
CA GLY A 35 10.17 -8.44 10.52
C GLY A 35 10.37 -9.26 9.25
N ASN A 36 11.35 -10.17 9.28
CA ASN A 36 11.69 -11.03 8.15
C ASN A 36 10.72 -12.22 7.99
N GLU A 37 9.81 -12.39 8.95
CA GLU A 37 8.87 -13.50 9.09
C GLU A 37 7.48 -13.22 8.50
N LYS A 38 7.18 -11.97 8.12
CA LYS A 38 5.83 -11.58 7.69
C LYS A 38 5.61 -11.83 6.21
N SER A 39 4.61 -12.66 5.88
CA SER A 39 4.09 -12.77 4.52
C SER A 39 3.05 -11.67 4.26
N TRP A 40 3.02 -11.13 3.05
CA TRP A 40 2.06 -10.09 2.68
C TRP A 40 1.76 -10.10 1.18
N VAL A 41 0.60 -9.55 0.84
CA VAL A 41 0.11 -9.43 -0.53
C VAL A 41 -0.20 -7.97 -0.83
N LEU A 42 0.28 -7.48 -1.97
CA LEU A 42 0.11 -6.11 -2.42
C LEU A 42 -0.76 -6.04 -3.67
N PHE A 43 -1.69 -5.11 -3.64
CA PHE A 43 -2.63 -4.81 -4.72
C PHE A 43 -2.23 -3.55 -5.50
N GLU A 44 -2.82 -3.39 -6.67
CA GLU A 44 -2.40 -2.41 -7.68
C GLU A 44 -2.42 -0.96 -7.19
N ASN A 45 -3.37 -0.57 -6.35
CA ASN A 45 -3.50 0.80 -5.83
C ASN A 45 -2.76 1.02 -4.49
N GLY A 46 -1.89 0.07 -4.10
CA GLY A 46 -1.04 0.21 -2.92
C GLY A 46 -1.62 -0.39 -1.64
N THR A 47 -2.78 -1.04 -1.69
CA THR A 47 -3.31 -1.79 -0.55
C THR A 47 -2.47 -3.03 -0.30
N CYS A 48 -1.99 -3.18 0.93
CA CYS A 48 -1.20 -4.29 1.42
C CYS A 48 -2.00 -5.02 2.50
N VAL A 49 -2.06 -6.35 2.38
CA VAL A 49 -2.60 -7.23 3.40
C VAL A 49 -1.43 -8.00 4.01
N ILE A 50 -1.11 -7.69 5.27
CA ILE A 50 -0.11 -8.41 6.07
C ILE A 50 -0.78 -9.65 6.65
N LEU A 51 -0.26 -10.84 6.40
CA LEU A 51 -0.88 -12.09 6.80
C LEU A 51 -0.22 -12.61 8.08
N LEU A 52 -0.86 -12.38 9.23
CA LEU A 52 -0.37 -12.85 10.53
C LEU A 52 -0.46 -14.38 10.66
N GLU A 53 -1.47 -14.98 10.03
CA GLU A 53 -1.67 -16.42 9.95
C GLU A 53 -1.77 -16.84 8.46
N PRO A 54 -0.62 -16.98 7.76
CA PRO A 54 -0.62 -17.18 6.31
C PRO A 54 -1.11 -18.58 5.91
N GLU A 55 -2.21 -18.62 5.16
CA GLU A 55 -2.78 -19.84 4.59
C GLU A 55 -2.03 -20.33 3.35
N LYS A 56 -2.38 -21.52 2.84
CA LYS A 56 -1.73 -22.12 1.67
C LYS A 56 -1.68 -21.17 0.45
N ASP A 57 -2.81 -20.53 0.13
CA ASP A 57 -2.95 -19.59 -0.98
C ASP A 57 -3.07 -18.16 -0.44
N LEU A 58 -1.94 -17.46 -0.34
CA LEU A 58 -1.84 -16.11 0.19
C LEU A 58 -2.67 -15.11 -0.62
N ALA A 59 -2.65 -15.24 -1.95
CA ALA A 59 -3.39 -14.34 -2.83
C ALA A 59 -4.89 -14.50 -2.62
N LYS A 60 -5.38 -15.74 -2.54
CA LYS A 60 -6.77 -16.02 -2.25
C LYS A 60 -7.18 -15.49 -0.87
N GLN A 61 -6.40 -15.77 0.17
CA GLN A 61 -6.66 -15.28 1.53
C GLN A 61 -6.75 -13.75 1.57
N ALA A 62 -5.78 -13.05 0.97
CA ALA A 62 -5.76 -11.60 0.93
C ALA A 62 -6.96 -11.01 0.17
N LYS A 63 -7.37 -11.64 -0.94
CA LYS A 63 -8.57 -11.24 -1.70
C LYS A 63 -9.85 -11.41 -0.89
N GLU A 64 -9.99 -12.51 -0.15
CA GLU A 64 -11.13 -12.75 0.72
C GLU A 64 -11.19 -11.72 1.85
N MET A 65 -10.06 -11.43 2.51
CA MET A 65 -9.97 -10.37 3.51
C MET A 65 -10.36 -9.01 2.93
N LEU A 66 -9.86 -8.66 1.74
CA LEU A 66 -10.14 -7.38 1.12
C LEU A 66 -11.60 -7.28 0.65
N SER A 67 -12.20 -8.37 0.16
CA SER A 67 -13.63 -8.39 -0.18
C SER A 67 -14.54 -8.16 1.04
N LYS A 68 -14.11 -8.62 2.21
CA LYS A 68 -14.87 -8.52 3.46
C LYS A 68 -14.69 -7.17 4.16
N TRP A 69 -13.49 -6.60 4.09
CA TRP A 69 -13.10 -5.45 4.92
C TRP A 69 -12.62 -4.23 4.13
N GLY A 70 -12.34 -4.38 2.84
CA GLY A 70 -11.80 -3.33 1.99
C GLY A 70 -12.84 -2.32 1.52
N LYS A 71 -14.05 -2.80 1.17
CA LYS A 71 -15.14 -1.95 0.67
C LYS A 71 -15.56 -0.92 1.70
N VAL A 72 -15.67 0.33 1.27
CA VAL A 72 -16.08 1.43 2.13
C VAL A 72 -17.61 1.47 2.17
N GLN A 73 -18.15 1.35 3.37
CA GLN A 73 -19.57 1.56 3.62
C GLN A 73 -19.75 2.88 4.39
N ILE A 74 -20.36 3.86 3.72
CA ILE A 74 -20.61 5.19 4.30
C ILE A 74 -21.43 5.04 5.59
N GLY A 75 -20.98 5.69 6.66
CA GLY A 75 -21.65 5.66 7.96
C GLY A 75 -21.33 4.43 8.82
N THR A 76 -20.35 3.61 8.43
CA THR A 76 -19.86 2.48 9.25
C THR A 76 -18.39 2.69 9.66
N PRO A 77 -17.85 1.90 10.60
CA PRO A 77 -16.44 1.97 10.99
C PRO A 77 -15.46 1.78 9.82
N SER A 78 -15.89 1.22 8.69
CA SER A 78 -15.07 1.10 7.48
C SER A 78 -14.65 2.45 6.86
N ALA A 79 -15.32 3.54 7.23
CA ALA A 79 -14.99 4.90 6.82
C ALA A 79 -13.89 5.55 7.69
N ASP A 80 -13.55 4.94 8.83
CA ASP A 80 -12.50 5.43 9.72
C ASP A 80 -11.11 5.05 9.20
N PHE A 81 -10.12 5.91 9.48
CA PHE A 81 -8.73 5.72 9.08
C PHE A 81 -7.76 6.33 10.08
N GLY A 82 -6.61 5.67 10.24
CA GLY A 82 -5.43 6.24 10.87
C GLY A 82 -4.34 6.48 9.85
N ILE A 83 -3.41 7.38 10.15
CA ILE A 83 -2.28 7.70 9.28
C ILE A 83 -0.99 7.43 10.04
N ILE A 84 -0.11 6.67 9.40
CA ILE A 84 1.21 6.34 9.89
C ILE A 84 2.20 6.92 8.90
N THR A 85 2.94 7.95 9.30
CA THR A 85 4.06 8.46 8.51
C THR A 85 5.16 7.41 8.49
N LEU A 86 5.66 7.06 7.30
CA LEU A 86 6.73 6.08 7.17
C LEU A 86 8.08 6.71 7.49
N ASP A 87 8.91 6.01 8.27
CA ASP A 87 10.25 6.47 8.67
C ASP A 87 11.18 6.70 7.46
N SER A 88 10.91 6.04 6.33
CA SER A 88 11.66 6.25 5.08
C SER A 88 11.44 7.62 4.45
N GLY A 89 10.37 8.33 4.84
CA GLY A 89 9.93 9.58 4.20
C GLY A 89 9.31 9.39 2.82
N ASP A 90 9.17 8.15 2.34
CA ASP A 90 8.64 7.83 1.00
C ASP A 90 7.10 7.93 0.91
N GLY A 91 6.39 8.08 2.04
CA GLY A 91 4.93 8.15 2.05
C GLY A 91 4.29 7.90 3.41
N TYR A 92 3.03 7.48 3.34
CA TYR A 92 2.14 7.28 4.48
C TYR A 92 1.44 5.92 4.35
N ALA A 93 1.32 5.17 5.44
CA ALA A 93 0.43 4.02 5.51
C ALA A 93 -0.91 4.44 6.13
N VAL A 94 -2.00 4.23 5.41
CA VAL A 94 -3.36 4.52 5.85
C VAL A 94 -3.98 3.22 6.37
N SER A 95 -4.33 3.19 7.65
CA SER A 95 -4.99 2.04 8.26
C SER A 95 -6.50 2.06 8.03
N CYS A 96 -7.14 0.92 8.25
CA CYS A 96 -8.60 0.79 8.28
C CYS A 96 -9.05 0.07 9.55
N HIS A 97 -10.34 -0.26 9.62
CA HIS A 97 -10.89 -1.04 10.74
C HIS A 97 -10.21 -2.41 10.93
N HIS A 98 -9.65 -3.00 9.87
CA HIS A 98 -8.97 -4.30 9.94
C HIS A 98 -7.47 -4.10 10.23
N PRO A 99 -6.90 -4.74 11.27
CA PRO A 99 -5.53 -4.48 11.72
C PRO A 99 -4.44 -4.95 10.75
N GLU A 100 -4.80 -5.82 9.80
CA GLU A 100 -3.87 -6.40 8.81
C GLU A 100 -3.90 -5.70 7.45
N ILE A 101 -4.77 -4.70 7.26
CA ILE A 101 -4.96 -4.03 5.97
C ILE A 101 -4.51 -2.58 6.07
N PHE A 102 -3.57 -2.22 5.20
CA PHE A 102 -3.03 -0.87 5.10
C PHE A 102 -2.94 -0.45 3.63
N THR A 103 -3.05 0.86 3.36
CA THR A 103 -2.90 1.38 2.00
C THR A 103 -1.78 2.41 1.96
N LEU A 104 -0.82 2.19 1.07
CA LEU A 104 0.31 3.08 0.89
C LEU A 104 -0.07 4.26 0.00
N ILE A 105 0.10 5.47 0.51
CA ILE A 105 0.09 6.71 -0.25
C ILE A 105 1.52 7.23 -0.35
N LEU A 106 2.07 7.25 -1.57
CA LEU A 106 3.39 7.81 -1.83
C LEU A 106 3.37 9.31 -1.55
N LYS A 107 4.48 9.84 -1.05
CA LYS A 107 4.58 11.27 -0.76
C LYS A 107 4.58 12.08 -2.06
N GLU A 108 3.69 13.08 -2.14
CA GLU A 108 3.61 14.03 -3.24
C GLU A 108 3.50 15.46 -2.70
N GLU A 109 4.02 16.44 -3.45
CA GLU A 109 3.91 17.86 -3.07
C GLU A 109 2.44 18.30 -2.94
N GLY A 110 2.07 18.85 -1.79
CA GLY A 110 0.71 19.32 -1.52
C GLY A 110 -0.24 18.26 -0.98
N LEU A 111 0.24 17.02 -0.79
CA LEU A 111 -0.49 15.91 -0.15
C LEU A 111 0.07 15.60 1.24
N ASP A 112 0.17 16.64 2.09
CA ASP A 112 0.70 16.53 3.46
C ASP A 112 -0.37 16.76 4.55
N GLU A 113 -1.63 16.92 4.13
CA GLU A 113 -2.75 17.06 5.06
C GLU A 113 -3.34 15.70 5.37
N ASP A 114 -3.31 15.31 6.64
CA ASP A 114 -3.81 14.03 7.14
C ASP A 114 -5.17 13.66 6.54
N PHE A 115 -6.12 14.58 6.55
CA PHE A 115 -7.44 14.32 6.00
C PHE A 115 -7.37 13.89 4.53
N LYS A 116 -6.61 14.59 3.67
CA LYS A 116 -6.48 14.26 2.24
C LYS A 116 -5.81 12.90 2.03
N ILE A 117 -4.74 12.63 2.77
CA ILE A 117 -4.03 11.35 2.73
C ILE A 117 -4.99 10.20 3.08
N GLY A 118 -5.80 10.38 4.12
CA GLY A 118 -6.79 9.39 4.54
C GLY A 118 -7.92 9.19 3.52
N ILE A 119 -8.42 10.25 2.89
CA ILE A 119 -9.41 10.13 1.79
C ILE A 119 -8.82 9.34 0.62
N GLU A 120 -7.59 9.65 0.20
CA GLU A 120 -6.92 9.00 -0.93
C GLU A 120 -6.68 7.52 -0.64
N GLY A 121 -6.10 7.20 0.53
CA GLY A 121 -5.85 5.82 0.95
C GLY A 121 -7.14 5.00 1.04
N ARG A 122 -8.23 5.63 1.50
CA ARG A 122 -9.55 5.00 1.48
C ARG A 122 -10.04 4.73 0.06
N SER A 123 -9.89 5.68 -0.86
CA SER A 123 -10.31 5.53 -2.26
C SER A 123 -9.54 4.40 -2.95
N HIS A 124 -8.21 4.36 -2.78
CA HIS A 124 -7.36 3.30 -3.33
C HIS A 124 -7.74 1.91 -2.80
N ARG A 125 -8.02 1.81 -1.50
CA ARG A 125 -8.50 0.56 -0.89
C ARG A 125 -9.82 0.09 -1.48
N ASP A 126 -10.76 1.01 -1.72
CA ASP A 126 -12.05 0.70 -2.32
C ASP A 126 -11.88 0.19 -3.77
N CYS A 127 -10.99 0.83 -4.55
CA CYS A 127 -10.61 0.36 -5.88
C CYS A 127 -10.01 -1.05 -5.85
N ASP A 128 -9.07 -1.33 -4.94
CA ASP A 128 -8.49 -2.66 -4.80
C ASP A 128 -9.52 -3.70 -4.28
N ALA A 129 -10.55 -3.27 -3.53
CA ALA A 129 -11.61 -4.17 -3.07
C ALA A 129 -12.63 -4.51 -4.16
N GLU A 130 -12.85 -3.60 -5.12
CA GLU A 130 -13.71 -3.83 -6.28
C GLU A 130 -12.99 -4.67 -7.35
N GLU A 131 -11.73 -4.33 -7.64
CA GLU A 131 -10.89 -4.98 -8.67
C GLU A 131 -9.57 -5.47 -8.04
N PRO A 132 -9.57 -6.62 -7.33
CA PRO A 132 -8.44 -7.06 -6.51
C PRO A 132 -7.31 -7.67 -7.34
N LYS A 133 -6.52 -6.78 -7.97
CA LYS A 133 -5.36 -7.12 -8.78
C LYS A 133 -4.08 -7.15 -7.96
N VAL A 134 -3.61 -8.35 -7.69
CA VAL A 134 -2.34 -8.59 -6.98
C VAL A 134 -1.16 -8.24 -7.89
N ILE A 135 -0.24 -7.42 -7.38
CA ILE A 135 0.99 -7.03 -8.07
C ILE A 135 2.26 -7.59 -7.42
N HIS A 136 2.19 -8.00 -6.15
CA HIS A 136 3.30 -8.65 -5.45
C HIS A 136 2.81 -9.57 -4.34
N ILE A 137 3.53 -10.66 -4.13
CA ILE A 137 3.36 -11.57 -3.00
C ILE A 137 4.73 -11.76 -2.39
N GLU A 138 4.86 -11.41 -1.12
CA GLU A 138 6.00 -11.78 -0.31
C GLU A 138 5.62 -12.99 0.54
N ASP A 139 6.21 -14.14 0.25
CA ASP A 139 6.02 -15.35 1.04
C ASP A 139 7.26 -15.60 1.91
N LYS A 140 7.11 -15.37 3.22
CA LYS A 140 8.15 -15.54 4.23
C LYS A 140 7.96 -16.78 5.10
N ARG A 141 6.99 -17.64 4.77
CA ARG A 141 6.84 -18.92 5.47
C ARG A 141 8.14 -19.70 5.33
N THR A 142 8.77 -20.02 6.46
CA THR A 142 9.91 -20.91 6.46
C THR A 142 9.45 -22.27 5.95
N ILE A 143 10.09 -22.75 4.88
CA ILE A 143 10.02 -24.17 4.56
C ILE A 143 10.77 -24.85 5.70
N GLU A 144 10.05 -25.40 6.68
CA GLU A 144 10.65 -26.40 7.56
C GLU A 144 11.14 -27.51 6.63
N THR A 145 12.44 -27.56 6.43
CA THR A 145 13.06 -28.65 5.69
C THR A 145 12.97 -29.86 6.61
N PRO A 146 12.38 -31.00 6.18
CA PRO A 146 12.23 -32.18 7.02
C PRO A 146 13.55 -32.71 7.58
#